data_AF-H5YLL3-F1
#
_entry.id   AF-H5YLL3-F1
#
_cell.length_a   1.000
_cell.length_b   1.000
_cell.length_c   1.000
_cell.angle_alpha   90.00
_cell.angle_beta   90.00
_cell.angle_gamma   90.00
#
_symmetry.space_group_name_H-M   'P 1'
#
loop_
_entity.id
_entity.type
_entity.pdbx_description
1 polymer ?
#
loop_
_entity_poly.entity_id
_entity_poly.type
_entity_poly.pdbx_seq_one_letter_code
_entity_poly.pdbx_strand_id
1 'polypeptide(L)'
;MASNLGLDQLYWMTSHIYSDRSSIRSREATFAHFVEVCGMLTTYDRKKKQENFDFVDALCKSLGWYFPLLAKLKIRSVEALVFRKFPGVCPYCRKAPHEDLICKQVKGTAATVNHDDVIVHFDRAWPDRPKDLDGWQLMFNKIYPRQVGDGGRSSLGLLEELGELAEAIRVFDVHPRYFLGEAADIFSYIMGLANEHSIREAQEGRSFSFGTEYVARYPGLCTQCGSRVCTCPAIPQATVGRLAKELTIRKEETLFVTNTDQFTSEGEAAAHLALESVGGYLGLSNKLPFDRGGANHALVMICLKIAAAIEQAKPEVAGNLRAEALRIQSSEKPAGVRAPPLDVKELLNEIQLVWKELDEQFRNDIKSSPGIVGDLVGALDASTVRVLFVSCDPEGTGVRLNLDAEQRAIKEALKLSPHGGKITLELLPSATTDDLRRSLLENRYDIVHFSGHANRKVLVFADSANNAVEVPISAIAELIKRHPSIRCVILNGCETVKGMNASIADWTIGMDKKISEPAALQFSKGFYDAVGAGKTIQDAFDEGVSAMTLASHKADYVRILTS
;
A
#
# COMPACT_ATOMS: atom_id res chain seq x y z
N MET A 1 -12.38 31.33 -45.31
CA MET A 1 -11.09 32.05 -45.44
C MET A 1 -10.11 31.36 -44.51
N ALA A 2 -8.97 30.87 -45.01
CA ALA A 2 -7.96 30.22 -44.16
C ALA A 2 -7.40 31.23 -43.15
N SER A 3 -7.27 30.83 -41.88
CA SER A 3 -6.68 31.69 -40.85
C SER A 3 -5.16 31.74 -41.01
N ASN A 4 -4.60 32.89 -41.38
CA ASN A 4 -3.14 33.12 -41.45
C ASN A 4 -2.49 33.37 -40.07
N LEU A 5 -3.07 32.87 -38.98
CA LEU A 5 -2.56 33.10 -37.63
C LEU A 5 -1.61 32.00 -37.19
N GLY A 6 -0.42 32.40 -36.73
CA GLY A 6 0.55 31.51 -36.09
C GLY A 6 0.08 31.02 -34.72
N LEU A 7 0.72 29.98 -34.21
CA LEU A 7 0.30 29.34 -32.96
C LEU A 7 0.45 30.28 -31.77
N ASP A 8 1.51 31.08 -31.74
CA ASP A 8 1.68 32.11 -30.70
C ASP A 8 0.61 33.21 -30.77
N GLN A 9 0.14 33.56 -31.98
CA GLN A 9 -0.93 34.54 -32.15
C GLN A 9 -2.27 33.98 -31.63
N LEU A 10 -2.58 32.71 -31.92
CA LEU A 10 -3.75 32.03 -31.37
C LEU A 10 -3.68 31.95 -29.83
N TYR A 11 -2.49 31.65 -29.30
CA TYR A 11 -2.22 31.62 -27.87
C TYR A 11 -2.46 32.97 -27.20
N TRP A 12 -1.86 34.05 -27.71
CA TRP A 12 -2.02 35.39 -27.15
C TRP A 12 -3.47 35.89 -27.25
N MET A 13 -4.10 35.68 -28.41
CA MET A 13 -5.50 36.04 -28.64
C MET A 13 -6.42 35.37 -27.62
N THR A 14 -6.31 34.06 -27.47
CA THR A 14 -7.19 33.29 -26.58
C THR A 14 -6.94 33.62 -25.11
N SER A 15 -5.66 33.78 -24.74
CA SER A 15 -5.29 34.17 -23.39
C SER A 15 -5.77 35.59 -23.05
N HIS A 16 -5.81 36.50 -24.04
CA HIS A 16 -6.39 37.83 -23.86
C HIS A 16 -7.89 37.76 -23.63
N ILE A 17 -8.62 36.97 -24.44
CA ILE A 17 -10.07 36.75 -24.29
C ILE A 17 -10.39 36.30 -22.86
N TYR A 18 -9.57 35.44 -22.25
CA TYR A 18 -9.84 34.88 -20.92
C TYR A 18 -8.96 35.46 -19.80
N SER A 19 -8.31 36.60 -20.01
CA SER A 19 -7.33 37.18 -19.08
C SER A 19 -7.88 37.42 -17.67
N ASP A 20 -9.03 38.08 -17.53
CA ASP A 20 -9.69 38.33 -16.24
C ASP A 20 -10.14 37.04 -15.52
N ARG A 21 -10.51 36.00 -16.27
CA ARG A 21 -10.88 34.71 -15.68
C ARG A 21 -9.66 33.89 -15.27
N SER A 22 -8.58 34.03 -16.03
CA SER A 22 -7.31 33.37 -15.74
C SER A 22 -6.70 33.89 -14.44
N SER A 23 -6.86 35.18 -14.14
CA SER A 23 -6.35 35.80 -12.91
C SER A 23 -7.09 35.36 -11.63
N ILE A 24 -8.40 35.11 -11.71
CA ILE A 24 -9.22 34.75 -10.54
C ILE A 24 -9.09 33.27 -10.15
N ARG A 25 -8.94 32.36 -11.12
CA ARG A 25 -8.84 30.91 -10.82
C ARG A 25 -7.45 30.57 -10.27
N SER A 26 -7.27 29.41 -9.64
CA SER A 26 -5.92 28.85 -9.45
C SER A 26 -5.46 28.10 -10.72
N ARG A 27 -4.16 27.79 -10.84
CA ARG A 27 -3.65 27.00 -11.99
C ARG A 27 -4.22 25.59 -12.00
N GLU A 28 -4.44 25.02 -10.82
CA GLU A 28 -5.05 23.71 -10.60
C GLU A 28 -6.52 23.72 -11.03
N ALA A 29 -7.28 24.79 -10.71
CA ALA A 29 -8.66 24.93 -11.16
C ALA A 29 -8.78 25.11 -12.69
N THR A 30 -7.84 25.84 -13.31
CA THR A 30 -7.76 25.95 -14.78
C THR A 30 -7.43 24.59 -15.39
N PHE A 31 -6.49 23.86 -14.80
CA PHE A 31 -6.11 22.51 -15.24
C PHE A 31 -7.24 21.50 -15.10
N ALA A 32 -7.98 21.49 -13.99
CA ALA A 32 -9.13 20.60 -13.80
C ALA A 32 -10.20 20.81 -14.89
N HIS A 33 -10.44 22.06 -15.29
CA HIS A 33 -11.35 22.35 -16.40
C HIS A 33 -10.77 21.95 -17.76
N PHE A 34 -9.46 22.08 -17.96
CA PHE A 34 -8.79 21.56 -19.15
C PHE A 34 -8.96 20.03 -19.26
N VAL A 35 -8.77 19.30 -18.15
CA VAL A 35 -9.02 17.84 -18.08
C VAL A 35 -10.48 17.50 -18.39
N GLU A 36 -11.45 18.26 -17.87
CA GLU A 36 -12.88 18.10 -18.22
C GLU A 36 -13.09 18.15 -19.73
N VAL A 37 -12.44 19.11 -20.40
CA VAL A 37 -12.55 19.28 -21.86
C VAL A 37 -11.85 18.18 -22.64
N CYS A 38 -10.64 17.78 -22.24
CA CYS A 38 -9.96 16.65 -22.85
C CYS A 38 -10.73 15.33 -22.66
N GLY A 39 -11.39 15.14 -21.51
CA GLY A 39 -12.27 13.99 -21.27
C GLY A 39 -13.43 13.90 -22.27
N MET A 40 -13.95 15.04 -22.75
CA MET A 40 -14.97 15.05 -23.80
C MET A 40 -14.44 14.52 -25.14
N LEU A 41 -13.13 14.58 -25.42
CA LEU A 41 -12.55 14.05 -26.66
C LEU A 41 -12.59 12.52 -26.74
N THR A 42 -12.74 11.83 -25.60
CA THR A 42 -12.87 10.36 -25.55
C THR A 42 -14.17 9.83 -26.18
N THR A 43 -15.15 10.71 -26.41
CA THR A 43 -16.37 10.36 -27.14
C THR A 43 -16.09 9.95 -28.58
N TYR A 44 -14.96 10.35 -29.15
CA TYR A 44 -14.52 9.99 -30.49
C TYR A 44 -14.29 8.47 -30.68
N ASP A 45 -14.03 7.76 -29.58
CA ASP A 45 -13.85 6.31 -29.52
C ASP A 45 -15.10 5.56 -29.02
N ARG A 46 -16.07 6.29 -28.45
CA ARG A 46 -17.32 5.71 -27.98
C ARG A 46 -18.32 5.66 -29.13
N LYS A 47 -18.75 4.47 -29.55
CA LYS A 47 -19.81 4.24 -30.54
C LYS A 47 -21.20 4.81 -30.17
N LYS A 48 -21.33 5.54 -29.07
CA LYS A 48 -22.60 6.04 -28.54
C LYS A 48 -22.79 7.49 -29.02
N LYS A 49 -23.68 7.70 -30.01
CA LYS A 49 -24.09 9.04 -30.43
C LYS A 49 -24.71 9.76 -29.24
N GLN A 50 -24.06 10.81 -28.74
CA GLN A 50 -24.70 11.78 -27.85
C GLN A 50 -25.38 12.83 -28.73
N GLU A 51 -26.68 13.04 -28.55
CA GLU A 51 -27.53 13.86 -29.42
C GLU A 51 -27.19 15.37 -29.47
N ASN A 52 -26.15 15.85 -28.78
CA ASN A 52 -25.77 17.28 -28.76
C ASN A 52 -24.25 17.51 -28.64
N PHE A 53 -23.41 16.58 -29.13
CA PHE A 53 -21.96 16.69 -29.03
C PHE A 53 -21.29 16.98 -30.38
N ASP A 54 -20.53 18.08 -30.45
CA ASP A 54 -19.66 18.42 -31.57
C ASP A 54 -18.19 18.18 -31.18
N PHE A 55 -17.56 17.19 -31.82
CA PHE A 55 -16.15 16.86 -31.59
C PHE A 55 -15.23 18.03 -31.93
N VAL A 56 -15.52 18.77 -33.01
CA VAL A 56 -14.70 19.91 -33.44
C VAL A 56 -14.75 21.01 -32.38
N ASP A 57 -15.91 21.23 -31.77
CA ASP A 57 -16.07 22.16 -30.65
C ASP A 57 -15.25 21.72 -29.43
N ALA A 58 -15.28 20.44 -29.04
CA ALA A 58 -14.44 19.93 -27.95
C ALA A 58 -12.95 20.04 -28.26
N LEU A 59 -12.54 19.74 -29.50
CA LEU A 59 -11.16 19.84 -29.96
C LEU A 59 -10.67 21.29 -29.92
N CYS A 60 -11.47 22.24 -30.40
CA CYS A 60 -11.15 23.67 -30.30
C CYS A 60 -11.14 24.15 -28.84
N LYS A 61 -12.08 23.70 -28.01
CA LYS A 61 -12.09 24.01 -26.57
C LYS A 61 -10.86 23.48 -25.85
N SER A 62 -10.28 22.35 -26.28
CA SER A 62 -9.06 21.83 -25.66
C SER A 62 -7.92 22.86 -25.77
N LEU A 63 -7.66 23.39 -26.96
CA LEU A 63 -6.70 24.49 -27.15
C LEU A 63 -7.17 25.79 -26.46
N GLY A 64 -8.47 26.04 -26.46
CA GLY A 64 -9.12 27.15 -25.75
C GLY A 64 -8.82 27.21 -24.24
N TRP A 65 -8.57 26.05 -23.60
CA TRP A 65 -8.19 25.95 -22.19
C TRP A 65 -6.70 25.68 -21.98
N TYR A 66 -6.04 25.01 -22.92
CA TYR A 66 -4.59 24.82 -22.95
C TYR A 66 -3.86 26.18 -22.96
N PHE A 67 -4.26 27.10 -23.83
CA PHE A 67 -3.61 28.42 -23.93
C PHE A 67 -3.72 29.26 -22.64
N PRO A 68 -4.90 29.50 -22.04
CA PRO A 68 -4.99 30.15 -20.74
C PRO A 68 -4.18 29.47 -19.64
N LEU A 69 -4.08 28.13 -19.64
CA LEU A 69 -3.25 27.38 -18.69
C LEU A 69 -1.76 27.72 -18.87
N LEU A 70 -1.26 27.70 -20.11
CA LEU A 70 0.12 28.09 -20.41
C LEU A 70 0.42 29.55 -20.03
N ALA A 71 -0.51 30.47 -20.29
CA ALA A 71 -0.37 31.88 -19.92
C ALA A 71 -0.27 32.08 -18.42
N LYS A 72 -1.04 31.30 -17.66
CA LYS A 72 -1.02 31.32 -16.21
C LYS A 72 0.30 30.84 -15.60
N LEU A 73 0.94 29.89 -16.29
CA LEU A 73 2.28 29.40 -15.96
C LEU A 73 3.39 30.22 -16.64
N LYS A 74 3.02 31.38 -17.20
CA LYS A 74 3.94 32.40 -17.75
C LYS A 74 4.79 31.89 -18.91
N ILE A 75 4.26 30.96 -19.71
CA ILE A 75 4.92 30.52 -20.94
C ILE A 75 4.96 31.67 -21.95
N ARG A 76 6.16 31.98 -22.45
CA ARG A 76 6.36 33.10 -23.38
C ARG A 76 5.87 32.80 -24.79
N SER A 77 6.17 31.61 -25.30
CA SER A 77 5.91 31.17 -26.66
C SER A 77 5.56 29.68 -26.66
N VAL A 78 4.40 29.35 -27.20
CA VAL A 78 3.94 27.97 -27.38
C VAL A 78 4.66 27.33 -28.56
N GLU A 79 4.94 28.09 -29.62
CA GLU A 79 5.76 27.63 -30.74
C GLU A 79 7.12 27.15 -30.26
N ALA A 80 7.81 27.96 -29.44
CA ALA A 80 9.12 27.60 -28.90
C ALA A 80 9.03 26.40 -27.95
N LEU A 81 8.01 26.35 -27.08
CA LEU A 81 7.79 25.24 -26.16
C LEU A 81 7.63 23.91 -26.91
N VAL A 82 6.73 23.87 -27.90
CA VAL A 82 6.40 22.64 -28.63
C VAL A 82 7.56 22.24 -29.53
N PHE A 83 8.13 23.17 -30.29
CA PHE A 83 9.23 22.84 -31.21
C PHE A 83 10.50 22.42 -30.48
N ARG A 84 10.73 22.90 -29.25
CA ARG A 84 11.87 22.49 -28.43
C ARG A 84 11.84 21.01 -28.06
N LYS A 85 10.64 20.42 -27.92
CA LYS A 85 10.49 18.96 -27.75
C LYS A 85 10.39 18.24 -29.10
N PHE A 86 9.69 18.84 -30.07
CA PHE A 86 9.42 18.26 -31.37
C PHE A 86 9.91 19.15 -32.53
N PRO A 87 11.22 19.16 -32.84
CA PRO A 87 11.79 19.99 -33.90
C PRO A 87 11.58 19.37 -35.30
N GLY A 88 10.36 18.92 -35.60
CA GLY A 88 10.00 18.21 -36.83
C GLY A 88 10.35 16.72 -36.86
N VAL A 89 10.91 16.18 -35.77
CA VAL A 89 11.23 14.75 -35.58
C VAL A 89 10.83 14.29 -34.17
N CYS A 90 10.75 12.97 -33.96
CA CYS A 90 10.51 12.40 -32.63
C CYS A 90 11.68 12.72 -31.67
N PRO A 91 11.44 13.20 -30.43
CA PRO A 91 12.49 13.58 -29.48
C PRO A 91 13.42 12.43 -29.09
N TYR A 92 12.94 11.19 -29.15
CA TYR A 92 13.67 10.01 -28.72
C TYR A 92 14.50 9.42 -29.88
N CYS A 93 13.82 9.00 -30.96
CA CYS A 93 14.47 8.33 -32.08
C CYS A 93 15.01 9.28 -33.16
N ARG A 94 14.68 10.59 -33.09
CA ARG A 94 15.12 11.64 -34.04
C ARG A 94 14.72 11.36 -35.50
N LYS A 95 13.65 10.59 -35.71
CA LYS A 95 13.08 10.25 -37.03
C LYS A 95 11.68 10.82 -37.22
N ALA A 96 11.30 11.02 -38.48
CA ALA A 96 9.95 11.31 -38.95
C ALA A 96 9.73 10.56 -40.28
N PRO A 97 8.89 9.52 -40.34
CA PRO A 97 8.06 9.01 -39.25
C PRO A 97 8.89 8.38 -38.11
N HIS A 98 8.32 8.36 -36.91
CA HIS A 98 8.95 7.73 -35.75
C HIS A 98 9.10 6.22 -35.97
N GLU A 99 10.12 5.63 -35.34
CA GLU A 99 10.34 4.18 -35.37
C GLU A 99 10.37 3.62 -33.95
N ASP A 100 9.36 2.80 -33.62
CA ASP A 100 9.17 2.24 -32.28
C ASP A 100 10.37 1.41 -31.78
N LEU A 101 10.96 0.60 -32.65
CA LEU A 101 12.09 -0.26 -32.29
C LEU A 101 13.30 0.56 -31.83
N ILE A 102 13.63 1.63 -32.55
CA ILE A 102 14.73 2.52 -32.19
C ILE A 102 14.40 3.31 -30.93
N CYS A 103 13.16 3.81 -30.83
CA CYS A 103 12.69 4.57 -29.66
C CYS A 103 12.82 3.74 -28.37
N LYS A 104 12.40 2.47 -28.41
CA LYS A 104 12.48 1.54 -27.27
C LYS A 104 13.91 1.09 -26.94
N GLN A 105 14.82 1.13 -27.92
CA GLN A 105 16.24 0.77 -27.77
C GLN A 105 17.11 1.88 -27.15
N VAL A 106 16.61 3.11 -27.00
CA VAL A 106 17.33 4.21 -26.29
C VAL A 106 17.47 3.95 -24.78
N LYS A 107 17.12 2.76 -24.28
CA LYS A 107 17.49 2.31 -22.92
C LYS A 107 18.99 2.01 -22.84
N GLY A 108 19.81 3.04 -22.65
CA GLY A 108 21.25 2.89 -22.47
C GLY A 108 21.95 4.21 -22.16
N THR A 109 22.18 4.45 -20.86
CA THR A 109 23.02 5.46 -20.18
C THR A 109 22.36 6.69 -19.55
N ALA A 110 21.19 7.14 -20.00
CA ALA A 110 20.32 8.02 -19.22
C ALA A 110 18.85 7.67 -19.51
N ALA A 111 18.00 7.58 -18.50
CA ALA A 111 16.57 7.30 -18.66
C ALA A 111 15.77 8.50 -19.24
N THR A 112 16.43 9.42 -19.95
CA THR A 112 15.92 10.73 -20.37
C THR A 112 16.32 11.02 -21.82
N VAL A 113 15.51 11.81 -22.54
CA VAL A 113 15.79 12.35 -23.88
C VAL A 113 17.23 12.90 -23.95
N ASN A 114 17.97 12.65 -25.05
CA ASN A 114 19.25 13.32 -25.29
C ASN A 114 19.00 14.80 -25.63
N HIS A 115 19.01 15.64 -24.60
CA HIS A 115 18.68 17.05 -24.72
C HIS A 115 19.62 17.82 -25.67
N ASP A 116 20.91 17.47 -25.69
CA ASP A 116 21.89 18.17 -26.53
C ASP A 116 21.60 17.96 -28.02
N ASP A 117 21.32 16.71 -28.42
CA ASP A 117 20.94 16.40 -29.79
C ASP A 117 19.65 17.10 -30.20
N VAL A 118 18.64 17.10 -29.34
CA VAL A 118 17.34 17.75 -29.63
C VAL A 118 17.51 19.26 -29.78
N ILE A 119 18.38 19.90 -29.00
CA ILE A 119 18.72 21.32 -29.12
C ILE A 119 19.37 21.61 -30.48
N VAL A 120 20.32 20.78 -30.92
CA VAL A 120 20.96 20.94 -32.25
C VAL A 120 19.92 20.84 -33.37
N HIS A 121 18.99 19.89 -33.27
CA HIS A 121 17.88 19.78 -34.23
C HIS A 121 16.95 21.00 -34.20
N PHE A 122 16.64 21.52 -33.01
CA PHE A 122 15.84 22.73 -32.84
C PHE A 122 16.48 23.92 -33.54
N ASP A 123 17.75 24.22 -33.26
CA ASP A 123 18.43 25.39 -33.82
C ASP A 123 18.49 25.35 -35.35
N ARG A 124 18.69 24.15 -35.92
CA ARG A 124 18.72 23.94 -37.36
C ARG A 124 17.35 24.08 -38.02
N ALA A 125 16.30 23.51 -37.41
CA ALA A 125 14.97 23.40 -38.03
C ALA A 125 14.00 24.54 -37.67
N TRP A 126 14.35 25.41 -36.70
CA TRP A 126 13.48 26.50 -36.24
C TRP A 126 13.00 27.47 -37.34
N PRO A 127 13.83 27.83 -38.36
CA PRO A 127 13.36 28.66 -39.48
C PRO A 127 12.20 28.02 -40.25
N ASP A 128 12.23 26.69 -40.38
CA ASP A 128 11.28 25.86 -41.13
C ASP A 128 10.07 25.42 -40.30
N ARG A 129 9.95 25.90 -39.04
CA ARG A 129 8.81 25.56 -38.19
C ARG A 129 7.47 25.92 -38.84
N PRO A 130 6.38 25.20 -38.51
CA PRO A 130 5.04 25.49 -39.01
C PRO A 130 4.60 26.94 -38.78
N LYS A 131 3.82 27.50 -39.72
CA LYS A 131 3.40 28.91 -39.69
C LYS A 131 1.98 29.12 -39.18
N ASP A 132 1.17 28.06 -39.14
CA ASP A 132 -0.23 28.06 -38.71
C ASP A 132 -0.60 26.72 -38.05
N LEU A 133 -1.80 26.65 -37.48
CA LEU A 133 -2.26 25.46 -36.73
C LEU A 133 -2.34 24.20 -37.60
N ASP A 134 -2.74 24.34 -38.87
CA ASP A 134 -2.82 23.22 -39.81
C ASP A 134 -1.42 22.70 -40.17
N GLY A 135 -0.41 23.57 -40.27
CA GLY A 135 0.98 23.19 -40.42
C GLY A 135 1.52 22.41 -39.22
N TRP A 136 1.14 22.79 -37.99
CA TRP A 136 1.49 22.03 -36.78
C TRP A 136 0.85 20.64 -36.79
N GLN A 137 -0.43 20.57 -37.15
CA GLN A 137 -1.15 19.31 -37.33
C GLN A 137 -0.43 18.40 -38.34
N LEU A 138 -0.07 18.93 -39.52
CA LEU A 138 0.67 18.21 -40.56
C LEU A 138 2.05 17.75 -40.09
N MET A 139 2.78 18.57 -39.33
CA MET A 139 4.08 18.21 -38.77
C MET A 139 3.95 16.98 -37.87
N PHE A 140 2.99 16.98 -36.94
CA PHE A 140 2.77 15.82 -36.06
C PHE A 140 2.28 14.59 -36.82
N ASN A 141 1.52 14.75 -37.91
CA ASN A 141 1.16 13.61 -38.77
C ASN A 141 2.38 13.00 -39.47
N LYS A 142 3.38 13.82 -39.83
CA LYS A 142 4.65 13.32 -40.40
C LYS A 142 5.48 12.57 -39.37
N ILE A 143 5.51 13.02 -38.12
CA ILE A 143 6.27 12.36 -37.05
C ILE A 143 5.54 11.10 -36.56
N TYR A 144 4.24 11.20 -36.31
CA TYR A 144 3.38 10.13 -35.78
C TYR A 144 2.17 9.94 -36.69
N PRO A 145 2.33 9.24 -37.83
CA PRO A 145 1.23 8.98 -38.77
C PRO A 145 0.07 8.26 -38.08
N ARG A 146 -1.15 8.73 -38.30
CA ARG A 146 -2.38 8.12 -37.76
C ARG A 146 -3.08 7.28 -38.83
N GLN A 147 -3.72 6.19 -38.42
CA GLN A 147 -4.49 5.31 -39.32
C GLN A 147 -5.92 5.10 -38.81
N VAL A 148 -6.86 4.88 -39.73
CA VAL A 148 -8.26 4.55 -39.40
C VAL A 148 -8.32 3.10 -38.92
N GLY A 149 -8.25 2.92 -37.61
CA GLY A 149 -8.18 1.61 -36.96
C GLY A 149 -7.51 1.66 -35.57
N ASP A 150 -6.70 2.68 -35.30
CA ASP A 150 -6.02 2.94 -34.02
C ASP A 150 -6.95 3.47 -32.91
N GLY A 151 -8.23 3.07 -32.91
CA GLY A 151 -9.26 3.61 -32.01
C GLY A 151 -8.80 3.56 -30.54
N GLY A 152 -8.78 4.72 -29.89
CA GLY A 152 -8.37 4.88 -28.49
C GLY A 152 -6.90 5.24 -28.24
N ARG A 153 -5.97 5.14 -29.21
CA ARG A 153 -4.54 5.36 -28.94
C ARG A 153 -4.24 6.81 -28.55
N SER A 154 -4.78 7.78 -29.29
CA SER A 154 -4.52 9.20 -29.04
C SER A 154 -5.28 9.73 -27.82
N SER A 155 -6.48 9.22 -27.54
CA SER A 155 -7.27 9.62 -26.37
C SER A 155 -6.74 9.02 -25.07
N LEU A 156 -6.29 7.75 -25.09
CA LEU A 156 -5.65 7.10 -23.94
C LEU A 156 -4.31 7.78 -23.62
N GLY A 157 -3.47 8.00 -24.64
CA GLY A 157 -2.21 8.72 -24.48
C GLY A 157 -2.43 10.14 -23.95
N LEU A 158 -3.42 10.88 -24.48
CA LEU A 158 -3.76 12.20 -23.93
C LEU A 158 -4.10 12.15 -22.42
N LEU A 159 -4.85 11.13 -21.96
CA LEU A 159 -5.20 11.00 -20.55
C LEU A 159 -4.00 10.65 -19.67
N GLU A 160 -3.07 9.82 -20.17
CA GLU A 160 -1.80 9.51 -19.51
C GLU A 160 -0.97 10.80 -19.33
N GLU A 161 -0.76 11.56 -20.40
CA GLU A 161 -0.05 12.84 -20.36
C GLU A 161 -0.74 13.90 -19.48
N LEU A 162 -2.07 13.87 -19.36
CA LEU A 162 -2.77 14.75 -18.42
C LEU A 162 -2.40 14.42 -16.98
N GLY A 163 -2.20 13.14 -16.65
CA GLY A 163 -1.68 12.72 -15.34
C GLY A 163 -0.29 13.29 -15.07
N GLU A 164 0.63 13.15 -16.03
CA GLU A 164 1.99 13.69 -15.92
C GLU A 164 2.01 15.22 -15.84
N LEU A 165 1.17 15.89 -16.64
CA LEU A 165 1.00 17.34 -16.57
C LEU A 165 0.45 17.78 -15.20
N ALA A 166 -0.45 17.01 -14.58
CA ALA A 166 -0.96 17.30 -13.24
C ALA A 166 0.16 17.27 -12.19
N GLU A 167 1.03 16.26 -12.27
CA GLU A 167 2.22 16.17 -11.42
C GLU A 167 3.15 17.36 -11.63
N ALA A 168 3.43 17.71 -12.89
CA ALA A 168 4.27 18.83 -13.26
C ALA A 168 3.73 20.19 -12.76
N ILE A 169 2.41 20.39 -12.81
CA ILE A 169 1.75 21.60 -12.26
C ILE A 169 1.90 21.66 -10.74
N ARG A 170 1.72 20.53 -10.04
CA ARG A 170 1.82 20.46 -8.58
C ARG A 170 3.22 20.80 -8.07
N VAL A 171 4.27 20.43 -8.82
CA VAL A 171 5.67 20.70 -8.44
C VAL A 171 6.29 21.90 -9.16
N PHE A 172 5.50 22.65 -9.94
CA PHE A 172 6.00 23.68 -10.87
C PHE A 172 6.91 24.72 -10.20
N ASP A 173 6.58 25.16 -8.98
CA ASP A 173 7.34 26.21 -8.29
C ASP A 173 8.76 25.77 -7.93
N VAL A 174 8.98 24.45 -7.78
CA VAL A 174 10.29 23.85 -7.48
C VAL A 174 10.96 23.33 -8.75
N HIS A 175 10.19 22.74 -9.67
CA HIS A 175 10.68 22.07 -10.87
C HIS A 175 9.92 22.48 -12.14
N PRO A 176 10.07 23.74 -12.61
CA PRO A 176 9.29 24.26 -13.74
C PRO A 176 9.61 23.59 -15.09
N ARG A 177 10.74 22.89 -15.20
CA ARG A 177 11.17 22.23 -16.44
C ARG A 177 10.29 21.04 -16.83
N TYR A 178 9.74 20.31 -15.85
CA TYR A 178 8.87 19.16 -16.14
C TYR A 178 7.61 19.59 -16.88
N PHE A 179 7.06 20.74 -16.50
CA PHE A 179 5.87 21.28 -17.15
C PHE A 179 6.07 21.55 -18.65
N LEU A 180 7.26 22.01 -19.07
CA LEU A 180 7.54 22.27 -20.48
C LEU A 180 7.46 21.01 -21.32
N GLY A 181 7.92 19.89 -20.76
CA GLY A 181 7.86 18.58 -21.39
C GLY A 181 6.42 18.13 -21.60
N GLU A 182 5.63 18.12 -20.52
CA GLU A 182 4.30 17.50 -20.57
C GLU A 182 3.29 18.38 -21.29
N ALA A 183 3.46 19.72 -21.22
CA ALA A 183 2.67 20.63 -22.04
C ALA A 183 2.85 20.36 -23.55
N ALA A 184 4.08 20.11 -23.99
CA ALA A 184 4.37 19.80 -25.40
C ALA A 184 3.76 18.45 -25.83
N ASP A 185 3.75 17.45 -24.95
CA ASP A 185 3.16 16.14 -25.25
C ASP A 185 1.65 16.21 -25.35
N ILE A 186 0.99 16.92 -24.44
CA ILE A 186 -0.43 17.24 -24.53
C ILE A 186 -0.78 17.86 -25.89
N PHE A 187 -0.01 18.85 -26.33
CA PHE A 187 -0.23 19.47 -27.63
C PHE A 187 -0.07 18.45 -28.77
N SER A 188 0.93 17.57 -28.71
CA SER A 188 1.16 16.52 -29.71
C SER A 188 -0.04 15.55 -29.84
N TYR A 189 -0.68 15.18 -28.72
CA TYR A 189 -1.84 14.29 -28.71
C TYR A 189 -3.10 15.00 -29.21
N ILE A 190 -3.30 16.28 -28.89
CA ILE A 190 -4.39 17.09 -29.48
C ILE A 190 -4.23 17.15 -31.00
N MET A 191 -3.00 17.36 -31.51
CA MET A 191 -2.73 17.29 -32.95
C MET A 191 -2.98 15.88 -33.52
N GLY A 192 -2.65 14.83 -32.78
CA GLY A 192 -2.98 13.44 -33.13
C GLY A 192 -4.47 13.22 -33.33
N LEU A 193 -5.30 13.66 -32.38
CA LEU A 193 -6.76 13.60 -32.47
C LEU A 193 -7.30 14.43 -33.65
N ALA A 194 -6.75 15.61 -33.88
CA ALA A 194 -7.11 16.44 -35.04
C ALA A 194 -6.80 15.72 -36.36
N ASN A 195 -5.65 15.05 -36.46
CA ASN A 195 -5.26 14.26 -37.64
C ASN A 195 -6.20 13.07 -37.87
N GLU A 196 -6.54 12.33 -36.81
CA GLU A 196 -7.53 11.25 -36.90
C GLU A 196 -8.89 11.76 -37.39
N HIS A 197 -9.29 12.95 -36.95
CA HIS A 197 -10.49 13.61 -37.45
C HIS A 197 -10.41 14.02 -38.90
N SER A 198 -9.30 14.63 -39.32
CA SER A 198 -9.07 14.96 -40.72
C SER A 198 -9.17 13.75 -41.65
N ILE A 199 -8.69 12.58 -41.20
CA ILE A 199 -8.76 11.35 -42.00
C ILE A 199 -10.21 10.84 -42.12
N ARG A 200 -11.00 10.87 -41.04
CA ARG A 200 -12.42 10.47 -41.08
C ARG A 200 -13.26 11.40 -41.95
N GLU A 201 -13.06 12.71 -41.83
CA GLU A 201 -13.74 13.69 -42.68
C GLU A 201 -13.42 13.45 -44.16
N ALA A 202 -12.14 13.19 -44.49
CA ALA A 202 -11.72 12.89 -45.85
C ALA A 202 -12.37 11.59 -46.41
N GLN A 203 -12.59 10.57 -45.57
CA GLN A 203 -13.32 9.36 -45.97
C GLN A 203 -14.79 9.63 -46.30
N GLU A 204 -15.38 10.66 -45.70
CA GLU A 204 -16.75 11.11 -45.96
C GLU A 204 -16.83 12.22 -47.02
N GLY A 205 -15.72 12.52 -47.71
CA GLY A 205 -15.64 13.53 -48.77
C GLY A 205 -15.68 14.98 -48.27
N ARG A 206 -15.45 15.21 -46.97
CA ARG A 206 -15.39 16.54 -46.36
C ARG A 206 -13.94 16.96 -46.09
N SER A 207 -13.71 18.28 -46.05
CA SER A 207 -12.41 18.86 -45.71
C SER A 207 -12.42 19.45 -44.31
N PHE A 208 -11.36 19.23 -43.54
CA PHE A 208 -11.19 19.80 -42.21
C PHE A 208 -9.95 20.72 -42.16
N SER A 209 -10.12 21.93 -41.63
CA SER A 209 -9.02 22.87 -41.30
C SER A 209 -9.17 23.24 -39.83
N PHE A 210 -8.22 22.79 -39.01
CA PHE A 210 -8.29 23.02 -37.58
C PHE A 210 -8.13 24.51 -37.25
N GLY A 211 -7.22 25.21 -37.94
CA GLY A 211 -7.04 26.65 -37.79
C GLY A 211 -8.32 27.44 -38.06
N THR A 212 -9.02 27.11 -39.15
CA THR A 212 -10.28 27.79 -39.52
C THR A 212 -11.38 27.54 -38.50
N GLU A 213 -11.58 26.30 -38.07
CA GLU A 213 -12.58 25.93 -37.07
C GLU A 213 -12.30 26.54 -35.70
N TYR A 214 -11.02 26.68 -35.34
CA TYR A 214 -10.59 27.33 -34.11
C TYR A 214 -10.91 28.82 -34.11
N VAL A 215 -10.51 29.54 -35.17
CA VAL A 215 -10.77 30.99 -35.28
C VAL A 215 -12.27 31.29 -35.36
N ALA A 216 -13.07 30.42 -35.99
CA ALA A 216 -14.52 30.57 -36.00
C ALA A 216 -15.13 30.57 -34.59
N ARG A 217 -14.55 29.81 -33.65
CA ARG A 217 -15.01 29.71 -32.25
C ARG A 217 -14.34 30.73 -31.32
N TYR A 218 -13.13 31.19 -31.66
CA TYR A 218 -12.35 32.19 -30.91
C TYR A 218 -11.90 33.36 -31.81
N PRO A 219 -12.82 34.21 -32.31
CA PRO A 219 -12.50 35.25 -33.28
C PRO A 219 -11.89 36.52 -32.65
N GLY A 220 -11.12 36.40 -31.57
CA GLY A 220 -10.58 37.55 -30.82
C GLY A 220 -11.56 38.19 -29.81
N LEU A 221 -12.71 37.57 -29.58
CA LEU A 221 -13.68 37.95 -28.55
C LEU A 221 -14.37 36.69 -27.99
N CYS A 222 -15.02 36.82 -26.83
CA CYS A 222 -15.83 35.76 -26.28
C CYS A 222 -17.16 35.66 -27.06
N THR A 223 -17.41 34.53 -27.71
CA THR A 223 -18.64 34.29 -28.50
C THR A 223 -19.91 34.18 -27.66
N GLN A 224 -19.79 34.08 -26.33
CA GLN A 224 -20.93 33.99 -25.40
C GLN A 224 -21.41 35.36 -24.91
N CYS A 225 -20.50 36.26 -24.53
CA CYS A 225 -20.85 37.61 -24.06
C CYS A 225 -20.54 38.73 -25.06
N GLY A 226 -19.91 38.42 -26.20
CA GLY A 226 -19.51 39.40 -27.22
C GLY A 226 -18.33 40.30 -26.83
N SER A 227 -17.80 40.18 -25.60
CA SER A 227 -16.75 41.05 -25.09
C SER A 227 -15.36 40.60 -25.52
N ARG A 228 -14.44 41.54 -25.78
CA ARG A 228 -13.03 41.25 -26.10
C ARG A 228 -12.31 40.53 -24.95
N VAL A 229 -12.63 40.90 -23.72
CA VAL A 229 -12.27 40.17 -22.50
C VAL A 229 -13.55 39.60 -21.90
N CYS A 230 -13.56 38.31 -21.62
CA CYS A 230 -14.73 37.54 -21.24
C CYS A 230 -15.22 37.92 -19.83
N THR A 231 -16.50 38.31 -19.74
CA THR A 231 -17.19 38.61 -18.48
C THR A 231 -18.19 37.52 -18.05
N CYS A 232 -18.42 36.49 -18.89
CA CYS A 232 -19.32 35.36 -18.60
C CYS A 232 -19.02 34.71 -17.24
N PRO A 233 -20.03 34.20 -16.50
CA PRO A 233 -19.81 33.60 -15.18
C PRO A 233 -18.81 32.45 -15.21
N ALA A 234 -18.05 32.29 -14.12
CA ALA A 234 -17.03 31.25 -14.03
C ALA A 234 -17.62 29.83 -14.14
N ILE A 235 -18.86 29.62 -13.68
CA ILE A 235 -19.60 28.37 -13.86
C ILE A 235 -20.85 28.70 -14.67
N PRO A 236 -20.88 28.39 -15.97
CA PRO A 236 -22.08 28.53 -16.78
C PRO A 236 -23.21 27.64 -16.27
N GLN A 237 -24.46 28.09 -16.41
CA GLN A 237 -25.64 27.30 -16.03
C GLN A 237 -25.72 25.95 -16.79
N ALA A 238 -25.22 25.91 -18.03
CA ALA A 238 -25.10 24.68 -18.80
C ALA A 238 -24.20 23.63 -18.13
N THR A 239 -23.14 24.04 -17.42
CA THR A 239 -22.25 23.12 -16.69
C THR A 239 -23.00 22.48 -15.52
N VAL A 240 -23.78 23.26 -14.77
CA VAL A 240 -24.63 22.76 -13.68
C VAL A 240 -25.69 21.78 -14.21
N GLY A 241 -26.31 22.11 -15.36
CA GLY A 241 -27.31 21.25 -16.00
C GLY A 241 -26.78 19.87 -16.43
N ARG A 242 -25.49 19.74 -16.78
CA ARG A 242 -24.88 18.43 -17.11
C ARG A 242 -24.74 17.51 -15.89
N LEU A 243 -24.46 18.09 -14.73
CA LEU A 243 -24.37 17.40 -13.44
C LEU A 243 -25.73 17.27 -12.74
N ALA A 244 -26.80 17.82 -13.31
CA ALA A 244 -28.14 17.76 -12.70
C ALA A 244 -28.80 16.38 -12.78
N LYS A 245 -28.18 15.41 -13.46
CA LYS A 245 -28.63 14.00 -13.51
C LYS A 245 -28.14 13.18 -12.30
N GLU A 246 -27.46 13.81 -11.36
CA GLU A 246 -26.80 13.15 -10.23
C GLU A 246 -27.76 12.82 -9.08
N LEU A 247 -27.26 11.98 -8.17
CA LEU A 247 -27.94 11.42 -7.00
C LEU A 247 -28.79 12.46 -6.24
N THR A 248 -30.09 12.22 -6.12
CA THR A 248 -30.96 13.07 -5.28
C THR A 248 -30.74 12.75 -3.82
N ILE A 249 -30.11 13.68 -3.10
CA ILE A 249 -29.90 13.59 -1.65
C ILE A 249 -31.17 14.11 -0.96
N ARG A 250 -31.74 13.32 -0.05
CA ARG A 250 -32.92 13.73 0.74
C ARG A 250 -32.52 14.81 1.74
N LYS A 251 -33.46 15.66 2.15
CA LYS A 251 -33.16 16.77 3.08
C LYS A 251 -32.65 16.29 4.43
N GLU A 252 -32.97 15.06 4.81
CA GLU A 252 -32.60 14.45 6.09
C GLU A 252 -31.24 13.72 6.02
N GLU A 253 -30.65 13.56 4.83
CA GLU A 253 -29.37 12.87 4.65
C GLU A 253 -28.20 13.81 4.95
N THR A 254 -27.38 13.45 5.94
CA THR A 254 -26.18 14.18 6.34
C THR A 254 -24.93 13.52 5.74
N LEU A 255 -24.75 13.68 4.42
CA LEU A 255 -23.60 13.10 3.70
C LEU A 255 -22.31 13.91 3.86
N PHE A 256 -22.43 15.18 4.22
CA PHE A 256 -21.29 16.06 4.44
C PHE A 256 -21.01 16.16 5.94
N VAL A 257 -19.72 16.21 6.28
CA VAL A 257 -19.29 16.43 7.66
C VAL A 257 -19.83 17.78 8.14
N THR A 258 -20.73 17.73 9.12
CA THR A 258 -21.30 18.93 9.77
C THR A 258 -20.60 19.22 11.10
N ASN A 259 -20.07 18.19 11.76
CA ASN A 259 -19.31 18.29 13.00
C ASN A 259 -17.89 17.73 12.78
N THR A 260 -16.92 18.64 12.67
CA THR A 260 -15.52 18.28 12.44
C THR A 260 -14.91 17.51 13.62
N ASP A 261 -15.23 17.89 14.85
CA ASP A 261 -14.67 17.26 16.06
C ASP A 261 -15.12 15.80 16.17
N GLN A 262 -16.40 15.53 15.90
CA GLN A 262 -16.93 14.17 15.86
C GLN A 262 -16.24 13.34 14.77
N PHE A 263 -16.10 13.88 13.56
CA PHE A 263 -15.43 13.19 12.46
C PHE A 263 -13.95 12.89 12.78
N THR A 264 -13.26 13.80 13.46
CA THR A 264 -11.89 13.57 13.93
C THR A 264 -11.84 12.45 14.95
N SER A 265 -12.71 12.45 15.96
CA SER A 265 -12.75 11.39 16.99
C SER A 265 -13.08 10.01 16.41
N GLU A 266 -14.05 9.93 15.50
CA GLU A 266 -14.38 8.69 14.79
C GLU A 266 -13.19 8.23 13.90
N GLY A 267 -12.50 9.19 13.26
CA GLY A 267 -11.30 8.94 12.48
C GLY A 267 -10.14 8.38 13.32
N GLU A 268 -9.91 8.91 14.52
CA GLU A 268 -8.91 8.41 15.47
C GLU A 268 -9.23 6.97 15.91
N ALA A 269 -10.48 6.70 16.27
CA ALA A 269 -10.93 5.36 16.65
C ALA A 269 -10.76 4.35 15.49
N ALA A 270 -11.13 4.73 14.27
CA ALA A 270 -10.95 3.90 13.08
C ALA A 270 -9.47 3.65 12.76
N ALA A 271 -8.61 4.65 12.91
CA ALA A 271 -7.17 4.51 12.71
C ALA A 271 -6.54 3.54 13.73
N HIS A 272 -6.95 3.63 15.00
CA HIS A 272 -6.51 2.73 16.06
C HIS A 272 -6.92 1.27 15.75
N LEU A 273 -8.18 1.03 15.39
CA LEU A 273 -8.66 -0.31 15.00
C LEU A 273 -7.89 -0.87 13.79
N ALA A 274 -7.61 -0.03 12.79
CA ALA A 274 -6.84 -0.44 11.61
C ALA A 274 -5.40 -0.82 11.99
N LEU A 275 -4.76 -0.06 12.88
CA LEU A 275 -3.42 -0.33 13.38
C LEU A 275 -3.36 -1.66 14.17
N GLU A 276 -4.31 -1.89 15.06
CA GLU A 276 -4.42 -3.15 15.81
C GLU A 276 -4.64 -4.36 14.89
N SER A 277 -5.42 -4.21 13.81
CA SER A 277 -5.70 -5.30 12.87
C SER A 277 -4.46 -5.85 12.15
N VAL A 278 -3.38 -5.06 12.09
CA VAL A 278 -2.09 -5.44 11.48
C VAL A 278 -1.00 -5.76 12.52
N GLY A 279 -1.40 -6.01 13.77
CA GLY A 279 -0.48 -6.37 14.87
C GLY A 279 0.10 -5.16 15.61
N GLY A 280 -0.53 -3.98 15.48
CA GLY A 280 -0.12 -2.77 16.17
C GLY A 280 1.25 -2.25 15.72
N TYR A 281 1.89 -1.47 16.58
CA TYR A 281 3.25 -0.96 16.35
C TYR A 281 4.29 -2.08 16.23
N LEU A 282 4.13 -3.18 16.96
CA LEU A 282 5.05 -4.33 16.89
C LEU A 282 4.93 -5.07 15.55
N GLY A 283 3.71 -5.30 15.06
CA GLY A 283 3.47 -5.91 13.75
C GLY A 283 4.03 -5.09 12.58
N LEU A 284 4.17 -3.77 12.78
CA LEU A 284 4.76 -2.85 11.81
C LEU A 284 6.18 -2.40 12.15
N SER A 285 6.85 -2.99 13.14
CA SER A 285 8.16 -2.52 13.61
C SER A 285 9.21 -2.45 12.50
N ASN A 286 9.17 -3.38 11.54
CA ASN A 286 10.12 -3.40 10.42
C ASN A 286 9.74 -2.44 9.27
N LYS A 287 8.56 -1.82 9.34
CA LYS A 287 8.02 -0.91 8.31
C LYS A 287 7.88 0.53 8.81
N LEU A 288 7.75 0.74 10.11
CA LEU A 288 7.59 2.06 10.69
C LEU A 288 8.94 2.80 10.74
N PRO A 289 8.97 4.07 10.32
CA PRO A 289 10.14 4.90 10.52
C PRO A 289 10.15 5.43 11.96
N PHE A 290 10.99 4.85 12.81
CA PHE A 290 11.21 5.33 14.19
C PHE A 290 12.12 6.56 14.27
N ASP A 291 12.44 7.17 13.13
CA ASP A 291 13.27 8.37 13.00
C ASP A 291 12.46 9.64 12.69
N ARG A 292 11.12 9.58 12.74
CA ARG A 292 10.22 10.72 12.48
C ARG A 292 8.80 10.48 12.96
N GLY A 293 8.04 11.56 13.08
CA GLY A 293 6.61 11.53 13.38
C GLY A 293 6.28 10.96 14.76
N GLY A 294 5.03 10.53 14.93
CA GLY A 294 4.52 10.11 16.23
C GLY A 294 5.16 8.85 16.82
N ALA A 295 5.67 7.93 15.98
CA ALA A 295 6.34 6.71 16.43
C ALA A 295 7.70 7.00 17.09
N ASN A 296 8.47 7.94 16.53
CA ASN A 296 9.72 8.42 17.12
C ASN A 296 9.45 9.05 18.50
N HIS A 297 8.51 10.01 18.56
CA HIS A 297 8.15 10.68 19.79
C HIS A 297 7.69 9.70 20.88
N ALA A 298 6.84 8.74 20.53
CA ALA A 298 6.35 7.76 21.50
C ALA A 298 7.44 6.83 22.01
N LEU A 299 8.33 6.35 21.14
CA LEU A 299 9.44 5.48 21.53
C LEU A 299 10.40 6.21 22.49
N VAL A 300 10.74 7.48 22.19
CA VAL A 300 11.53 8.34 23.09
C VAL A 300 10.85 8.46 24.45
N MET A 301 9.56 8.78 24.46
CA MET A 301 8.79 8.95 25.72
C MET A 301 8.72 7.66 26.53
N ILE A 302 8.55 6.49 25.90
CA ILE A 302 8.54 5.20 26.57
C ILE A 302 9.90 4.88 27.18
N CYS A 303 10.98 5.05 26.42
CA CYS A 303 12.34 4.83 26.92
C CYS A 303 12.61 5.68 28.17
N LEU A 304 12.26 6.96 28.14
CA LEU A 304 12.46 7.87 29.26
C LEU A 304 11.61 7.51 30.49
N LYS A 305 10.32 7.18 30.27
CA LYS A 305 9.42 6.78 31.36
C LYS A 305 9.87 5.48 32.02
N ILE A 306 10.19 4.45 31.22
CA ILE A 306 10.67 3.16 31.75
C ILE A 306 12.00 3.35 32.48
N ALA A 307 12.97 4.05 31.88
CA ALA A 307 14.26 4.31 32.51
C ALA A 307 14.13 4.99 33.89
N ALA A 308 13.20 5.94 34.03
CA ALA A 308 12.91 6.57 35.31
C ALA A 308 12.35 5.58 36.36
N ALA A 309 11.53 4.63 35.93
CA ALA A 309 10.92 3.62 36.81
C ALA A 309 11.93 2.62 37.35
N ILE A 310 12.86 2.17 36.50
CA ILE A 310 13.82 1.12 36.86
C ILE A 310 15.15 1.65 37.36
N GLU A 311 15.32 2.97 37.49
CA GLU A 311 16.61 3.61 37.83
C GLU A 311 17.28 2.98 39.05
N GLN A 312 16.52 2.73 40.11
CA GLN A 312 17.04 2.18 41.36
C GLN A 312 17.29 0.67 41.28
N ALA A 313 16.47 -0.05 40.50
CA ALA A 313 16.52 -1.51 40.42
C ALA A 313 17.54 -2.01 39.39
N LYS A 314 17.69 -1.30 38.26
CA LYS A 314 18.50 -1.68 37.09
C LYS A 314 19.14 -0.43 36.44
N PRO A 315 20.14 0.19 37.09
CA PRO A 315 20.73 1.46 36.62
C PRO A 315 21.40 1.36 35.24
N GLU A 316 22.02 0.22 34.90
CA GLU A 316 22.65 0.03 33.59
C GLU A 316 21.62 0.04 32.45
N VAL A 317 20.51 -0.69 32.63
CA VAL A 317 19.41 -0.76 31.65
C VAL A 317 18.73 0.61 31.52
N ALA A 318 18.52 1.31 32.63
CA ALA A 318 18.01 2.68 32.62
C ALA A 318 18.94 3.64 31.84
N GLY A 319 20.25 3.51 32.01
CA GLY A 319 21.25 4.24 31.25
C GLY A 319 21.17 3.98 29.74
N ASN A 320 21.07 2.71 29.34
CA ASN A 320 20.93 2.32 27.93
C ASN A 320 19.66 2.88 27.28
N LEU A 321 18.51 2.78 27.96
CA LEU A 321 17.24 3.33 27.45
C LEU A 321 17.31 4.85 27.23
N ARG A 322 18.00 5.60 28.11
CA ARG A 322 18.23 7.05 27.91
C ARG A 322 19.16 7.33 26.73
N ALA A 323 20.23 6.55 26.57
CA ALA A 323 21.14 6.69 25.44
C ALA A 323 20.42 6.42 24.12
N GLU A 324 19.58 5.39 24.07
CA GLU A 324 18.76 5.06 22.91
C GLU A 324 17.70 6.14 22.61
N ALA A 325 17.05 6.70 23.64
CA ALA A 325 16.15 7.84 23.46
C ALA A 325 16.87 9.05 22.81
N LEU A 326 18.09 9.36 23.25
CA LEU A 326 18.92 10.42 22.67
C LEU A 326 19.32 10.09 21.23
N ARG A 327 19.72 8.84 20.95
CA ARG A 327 20.06 8.38 19.60
C ARG A 327 18.88 8.56 18.64
N ILE A 328 17.68 8.13 19.05
CA ILE A 328 16.43 8.24 18.28
C ILE A 328 16.09 9.71 18.00
N GLN A 329 16.19 10.58 19.01
CA GLN A 329 15.93 12.02 18.84
C GLN A 329 16.96 12.71 17.95
N SER A 330 18.25 12.39 18.11
CA SER A 330 19.35 12.97 17.30
C SER A 330 19.33 12.50 15.84
N SER A 331 18.66 11.38 15.57
CA SER A 331 18.52 10.81 14.23
C SER A 331 17.26 11.28 13.50
N GLU A 332 16.54 12.28 14.04
CA GLU A 332 15.28 12.76 13.48
C GLU A 332 15.44 13.28 12.04
N LYS A 333 14.59 12.78 11.13
CA LYS A 333 14.58 13.19 9.72
C LYS A 333 13.24 13.79 9.30
N PRO A 334 13.23 14.71 8.32
CA PRO A 334 11.99 15.18 7.73
C PRO A 334 11.16 14.04 7.09
N ALA A 335 9.83 14.22 7.09
CA ALA A 335 8.93 13.34 6.34
C ALA A 335 9.26 13.35 4.84
N GLY A 336 9.17 12.18 4.18
CA GLY A 336 9.42 12.04 2.74
C GLY A 336 10.88 11.75 2.35
N VAL A 337 11.83 11.78 3.29
CA VAL A 337 13.23 11.39 3.00
C VAL A 337 13.32 9.88 2.75
N ARG A 338 13.85 9.50 1.58
CA ARG A 338 14.10 8.09 1.18
C ARG A 338 15.39 7.59 1.84
N ALA A 339 15.30 7.32 3.14
CA ALA A 339 16.35 6.69 3.94
C ALA A 339 15.82 5.38 4.54
N PRO A 340 16.69 4.39 4.81
CA PRO A 340 16.28 3.20 5.55
C PRO A 340 15.75 3.61 6.93
N PRO A 341 14.73 2.90 7.45
CA PRO A 341 14.21 3.16 8.79
C PRO A 341 15.30 2.92 9.83
N LEU A 342 15.19 3.63 10.96
CA LEU A 342 16.02 3.39 12.13
C LEU A 342 15.77 1.96 12.63
N ASP A 343 16.83 1.15 12.74
CA ASP A 343 16.74 -0.15 13.39
C ASP A 343 16.63 0.05 14.91
N VAL A 344 15.51 -0.41 15.45
CA VAL A 344 15.16 -0.34 16.87
C VAL A 344 14.69 -1.70 17.37
N LYS A 345 14.91 -2.79 16.63
CA LYS A 345 14.39 -4.12 16.98
C LYS A 345 14.93 -4.59 18.34
N GLU A 346 16.23 -4.40 18.57
CA GLU A 346 16.87 -4.75 19.84
C GLU A 346 16.30 -3.92 21.00
N LEU A 347 16.13 -2.61 20.80
CA LEU A 347 15.52 -1.71 21.77
C LEU A 347 14.08 -2.12 22.11
N LEU A 348 13.25 -2.45 21.11
CA LEU A 348 11.87 -2.90 21.33
C LEU A 348 11.84 -4.21 22.14
N ASN A 349 12.76 -5.14 21.89
CA ASN A 349 12.87 -6.37 22.67
C ASN A 349 13.30 -6.09 24.12
N GLU A 350 14.27 -5.18 24.32
CA GLU A 350 14.72 -4.77 25.65
C GLU A 350 13.58 -4.09 26.44
N ILE A 351 12.86 -3.16 25.80
CA ILE A 351 11.67 -2.51 26.37
C ILE A 351 10.62 -3.56 26.75
N GLN A 352 10.33 -4.53 25.89
CA GLN A 352 9.33 -5.57 26.17
C GLN A 352 9.73 -6.46 27.37
N LEU A 353 11.02 -6.76 27.51
CA LEU A 353 11.53 -7.58 28.61
C LEU A 353 11.41 -6.83 29.94
N VAL A 354 11.84 -5.56 29.97
CA VAL A 354 11.71 -4.69 31.15
C VAL A 354 10.24 -4.45 31.49
N TRP A 355 9.39 -4.24 30.47
CA TRP A 355 7.97 -3.98 30.64
C TRP A 355 7.28 -5.05 31.50
N LYS A 356 7.60 -6.33 31.29
CA LYS A 356 7.03 -7.45 32.06
C LYS A 356 7.41 -7.47 33.55
N GLU A 357 8.51 -6.82 33.90
CA GLU A 357 9.03 -6.78 35.27
C GLU A 357 8.59 -5.52 36.04
N LEU A 358 7.96 -4.56 35.37
CA LEU A 358 7.43 -3.34 35.98
C LEU A 358 6.20 -3.64 36.86
N ASP A 359 6.05 -2.83 37.91
CA ASP A 359 4.88 -2.90 38.78
C ASP A 359 3.59 -2.59 38.01
N GLU A 360 2.49 -3.20 38.44
CA GLU A 360 1.21 -3.12 37.75
C GLU A 360 0.63 -1.70 37.73
N GLN A 361 0.87 -0.93 38.80
CA GLN A 361 0.40 0.44 38.90
C GLN A 361 1.09 1.34 37.87
N PHE A 362 2.41 1.25 37.77
CA PHE A 362 3.20 2.00 36.80
C PHE A 362 2.88 1.60 35.35
N ARG A 363 2.64 0.30 35.09
CA ARG A 363 2.18 -0.16 33.78
C ARG A 363 0.83 0.47 33.39
N ASN A 364 -0.10 0.58 34.34
CA ASN A 364 -1.41 1.20 34.09
C ASN A 364 -1.31 2.71 33.87
N ASP A 365 -0.42 3.41 34.59
CA ASP A 365 -0.18 4.84 34.40
C ASP A 365 0.36 5.15 33.00
N ILE A 366 1.30 4.33 32.49
CA ILE A 366 1.80 4.51 31.13
C ILE A 366 0.74 4.14 30.08
N LYS A 367 -0.01 3.05 30.27
CA LYS A 367 -1.13 2.67 29.36
C LYS A 367 -2.20 3.76 29.25
N SER A 368 -2.46 4.48 30.34
CA SER A 368 -3.42 5.58 30.37
C SER A 368 -2.91 6.86 29.67
N SER A 369 -1.66 6.87 29.20
CA SER A 369 -1.10 8.00 28.47
C SER A 369 -1.84 8.20 27.14
N PRO A 370 -2.35 9.41 26.85
CA PRO A 370 -3.10 9.65 25.62
C PRO A 370 -2.22 9.48 24.37
N GLY A 371 -2.83 9.02 23.29
CA GLY A 371 -2.23 8.90 21.97
C GLY A 371 -1.24 7.74 21.85
N ILE A 372 -0.25 7.92 20.95
CA ILE A 372 0.62 6.84 20.46
C ILE A 372 1.44 6.16 21.56
N VAL A 373 1.72 6.86 22.67
CA VAL A 373 2.45 6.30 23.81
C VAL A 373 1.65 5.17 24.47
N GLY A 374 0.35 5.37 24.72
CA GLY A 374 -0.53 4.35 25.29
C GLY A 374 -0.69 3.16 24.35
N ASP A 375 -0.88 3.42 23.06
CA ASP A 375 -1.04 2.38 22.03
C ASP A 375 0.21 1.50 21.87
N LEU A 376 1.38 2.12 21.77
CA LEU A 376 2.66 1.42 21.62
C LEU A 376 2.96 0.54 22.85
N VAL A 377 2.56 0.99 24.03
CA VAL A 377 2.70 0.25 25.29
C VAL A 377 1.65 -0.85 25.44
N GLY A 378 0.41 -0.61 25.03
CA GLY A 378 -0.62 -1.64 24.95
C GLY A 378 -0.20 -2.80 24.05
N ALA A 379 0.48 -2.51 22.95
CA ALA A 379 1.08 -3.51 22.07
C ALA A 379 2.23 -4.30 22.75
N LEU A 380 3.07 -3.65 23.57
CA LEU A 380 4.13 -4.30 24.33
C LEU A 380 3.61 -5.21 25.45
N ASP A 381 2.46 -4.86 26.03
CA ASP A 381 1.78 -5.62 27.09
C ASP A 381 1.01 -6.85 26.57
N ALA A 382 0.65 -6.85 25.29
CA ALA A 382 0.11 -8.02 24.61
C ALA A 382 1.20 -9.09 24.46
N SER A 383 1.44 -9.89 25.50
CA SER A 383 2.39 -11.00 25.46
C SER A 383 2.04 -11.95 24.32
N THR A 384 2.83 -11.93 23.26
CA THR A 384 2.70 -12.90 22.18
C THR A 384 2.99 -14.29 22.72
N VAL A 385 2.02 -15.20 22.66
CA VAL A 385 2.20 -16.59 23.10
C VAL A 385 2.97 -17.34 22.01
N ARG A 386 4.14 -17.89 22.37
CA ARG A 386 5.00 -18.65 21.46
C ARG A 386 4.78 -20.14 21.67
N VAL A 387 4.34 -20.81 20.60
CA VAL A 387 4.01 -22.23 20.59
C VAL A 387 5.02 -22.96 19.70
N LEU A 388 5.70 -23.96 20.27
CA LEU A 388 6.49 -24.92 19.49
C LEU A 388 5.69 -26.19 19.29
N PHE A 389 5.35 -26.50 18.04
CA PHE A 389 4.68 -27.75 17.66
C PHE A 389 5.70 -28.73 17.08
N VAL A 390 5.97 -29.79 17.83
CA VAL A 390 6.92 -30.86 17.50
C VAL A 390 6.14 -32.04 16.96
N SER A 391 6.35 -32.40 15.70
CA SER A 391 5.66 -33.53 15.09
C SER A 391 6.64 -34.60 14.62
N CYS A 392 6.43 -35.84 15.05
CA CYS A 392 7.32 -36.97 14.76
C CYS A 392 6.53 -38.21 14.32
N ASP A 393 6.76 -38.66 13.08
CA ASP A 393 6.31 -39.96 12.55
C ASP A 393 7.45 -40.65 11.75
N PRO A 394 8.51 -41.13 12.41
CA PRO A 394 9.64 -41.77 11.75
C PRO A 394 9.26 -43.13 11.13
N GLU A 395 10.13 -43.67 10.28
CA GLU A 395 9.92 -45.00 9.71
C GLU A 395 10.00 -46.12 10.77
N GLY A 396 9.23 -47.19 10.57
CA GLY A 396 9.23 -48.36 11.45
C GLY A 396 8.27 -48.29 12.66
N THR A 397 7.44 -47.25 12.78
CA THR A 397 6.45 -47.04 13.86
C THR A 397 5.10 -47.74 13.61
N GLY A 398 4.93 -48.35 12.43
CA GLY A 398 3.74 -49.11 12.05
C GLY A 398 2.66 -48.24 11.42
N VAL A 399 1.72 -47.73 12.23
CA VAL A 399 0.58 -46.94 11.75
C VAL A 399 1.02 -45.51 11.52
N ARG A 400 0.95 -45.03 10.27
CA ARG A 400 1.23 -43.63 9.93
C ARG A 400 0.23 -42.68 10.59
N LEU A 401 0.73 -41.56 11.11
CA LEU A 401 -0.08 -40.52 11.73
C LEU A 401 -0.24 -39.34 10.78
N ASN A 402 -1.45 -38.79 10.67
CA ASN A 402 -1.74 -37.60 9.87
C ASN A 402 -1.47 -36.31 10.66
N LEU A 403 -0.20 -36.10 11.00
CA LEU A 403 0.23 -34.93 11.78
C LEU A 403 -0.02 -33.60 11.04
N ASP A 404 -0.06 -33.63 9.71
CA ASP A 404 -0.40 -32.47 8.87
C ASP A 404 -1.85 -32.01 9.04
N ALA A 405 -2.79 -32.92 9.34
CA ALA A 405 -4.17 -32.54 9.63
C ALA A 405 -4.26 -31.73 10.94
N GLU A 406 -3.50 -32.14 11.95
CA GLU A 406 -3.43 -31.42 13.22
C GLU A 406 -2.77 -30.05 13.07
N GLN A 407 -1.64 -29.96 12.38
CA GLN A 407 -1.00 -28.68 12.08
C GLN A 407 -1.95 -27.71 11.36
N ARG A 408 -2.71 -28.20 10.38
CA ARG A 408 -3.70 -27.39 9.64
C ARG A 408 -4.83 -26.92 10.56
N ALA A 409 -5.36 -27.80 11.40
CA ALA A 409 -6.42 -27.45 12.33
C ALA A 409 -5.97 -26.39 13.34
N ILE A 410 -4.76 -26.49 13.88
CA ILE A 410 -4.19 -25.49 14.79
C ILE A 410 -4.04 -24.14 14.07
N LYS A 411 -3.47 -24.13 12.85
CA LYS A 411 -3.33 -22.90 12.06
C LYS A 411 -4.68 -22.25 11.76
N GLU A 412 -5.69 -23.04 11.45
CA GLU A 412 -7.04 -22.57 11.17
C GLU A 412 -7.71 -22.00 12.42
N ALA A 413 -7.64 -22.70 13.55
CA ALA A 413 -8.12 -22.24 14.86
C ALA A 413 -7.52 -20.87 15.22
N LEU A 414 -6.19 -20.75 15.11
CA LEU A 414 -5.51 -19.49 15.36
C LEU A 414 -5.92 -18.40 14.36
N LYS A 415 -6.06 -18.72 13.07
CA LYS A 415 -6.47 -17.74 12.06
C LYS A 415 -7.89 -17.18 12.29
N LEU A 416 -8.81 -17.99 12.79
CA LEU A 416 -10.20 -17.61 13.03
C LEU A 416 -10.42 -16.93 14.39
N SER A 417 -9.42 -16.95 15.27
CA SER A 417 -9.54 -16.51 16.64
C SER A 417 -9.35 -15.00 16.83
N PRO A 418 -10.08 -14.34 17.77
CA PRO A 418 -9.99 -12.89 18.02
C PRO A 418 -8.58 -12.39 18.38
N HIS A 419 -7.77 -13.22 19.04
CA HIS A 419 -6.40 -12.90 19.43
C HIS A 419 -5.36 -13.78 18.76
N GLY A 420 -5.72 -14.46 17.66
CA GLY A 420 -4.83 -15.34 16.92
C GLY A 420 -3.56 -14.67 16.38
N GLY A 421 -3.64 -13.39 16.00
CA GLY A 421 -2.49 -12.58 15.60
C GLY A 421 -1.46 -12.34 16.71
N LYS A 422 -1.80 -12.66 17.97
CA LYS A 422 -0.91 -12.59 19.15
C LYS A 422 -0.30 -13.96 19.49
N ILE A 423 -0.44 -14.97 18.64
CA ILE A 423 0.11 -16.32 18.86
C ILE A 423 1.03 -16.68 17.70
N THR A 424 2.28 -17.00 18.00
CA THR A 424 3.24 -17.48 16.98
C THR A 424 3.39 -18.99 17.10
N LEU A 425 3.03 -19.71 16.04
CA LEU A 425 3.19 -21.15 15.93
C LEU A 425 4.45 -21.48 15.12
N GLU A 426 5.45 -22.06 15.77
CA GLU A 426 6.64 -22.61 15.14
C GLU A 426 6.48 -24.12 14.96
N LEU A 427 6.74 -24.61 13.75
CA LEU A 427 6.60 -26.03 13.41
C LEU A 427 7.98 -26.68 13.36
N LEU A 428 8.12 -27.82 14.04
CA LEU A 428 9.30 -28.67 14.00
C LEU A 428 8.91 -30.05 13.45
N PRO A 429 8.78 -30.19 12.11
CA PRO A 429 8.39 -31.44 11.47
C PRO A 429 9.54 -32.45 11.46
N SER A 430 9.21 -33.73 11.56
CA SER A 430 10.16 -34.86 11.59
C SER A 430 11.33 -34.63 12.54
N ALA A 431 11.04 -34.07 13.71
CA ALA A 431 12.09 -33.57 14.60
C ALA A 431 13.01 -34.68 15.12
N THR A 432 14.32 -34.40 15.11
CA THR A 432 15.30 -35.11 15.94
C THR A 432 15.37 -34.51 17.35
N THR A 433 16.00 -35.21 18.28
CA THR A 433 16.24 -34.68 19.64
C THR A 433 17.18 -33.47 19.63
N ASP A 434 18.11 -33.41 18.67
CA ASP A 434 18.99 -32.27 18.49
C ASP A 434 18.25 -31.05 17.94
N ASP A 435 17.29 -31.24 17.04
CA ASP A 435 16.44 -30.16 16.53
C ASP A 435 15.61 -29.54 17.65
N LEU A 436 15.00 -30.37 18.49
CA LEU A 436 14.27 -29.91 19.66
C LEU A 436 15.18 -29.13 20.61
N ARG A 437 16.35 -29.68 20.96
CA ARG A 437 17.32 -29.01 21.83
C ARG A 437 17.78 -27.67 21.27
N ARG A 438 18.12 -27.60 19.99
CA ARG A 438 18.59 -26.37 19.33
C ARG A 438 17.48 -25.33 19.27
N SER A 439 16.27 -25.72 18.89
CA SER A 439 15.12 -24.83 18.85
C SER A 439 14.84 -24.20 20.23
N LEU A 440 14.92 -24.99 21.31
CA LEU A 440 14.76 -24.49 22.68
C LEU A 440 15.92 -23.58 23.17
N LEU A 441 17.11 -23.67 22.56
CA LEU A 441 18.24 -22.80 22.86
C LEU A 441 18.19 -21.48 22.08
N GLU A 442 17.72 -21.53 20.84
CA GLU A 442 17.65 -20.38 19.94
C GLU A 442 16.43 -19.48 20.22
N ASN A 443 15.34 -20.08 20.70
CA ASN A 443 14.06 -19.42 20.87
C ASN A 443 13.48 -19.63 22.28
N ARG A 444 12.58 -18.72 22.68
CA ARG A 444 11.76 -18.88 23.88
C ARG A 444 10.34 -19.30 23.49
N TYR A 445 9.78 -20.26 24.22
CA TYR A 445 8.42 -20.75 24.05
C TYR A 445 7.65 -20.74 25.36
N ASP A 446 6.34 -20.53 25.26
CA ASP A 446 5.38 -20.59 26.35
C ASP A 446 4.66 -21.96 26.38
N ILE A 447 4.42 -22.53 25.19
CA ILE A 447 3.77 -23.83 25.01
C ILE A 447 4.65 -24.73 24.13
N VAL A 448 4.90 -25.96 24.58
CA VAL A 448 5.47 -27.02 23.74
C VAL A 448 4.42 -28.11 23.53
N HIS A 449 4.07 -28.36 22.28
CA HIS A 449 3.12 -29.39 21.87
C HIS A 449 3.86 -30.47 21.10
N PHE A 450 3.99 -31.65 21.69
CA PHE A 450 4.48 -32.85 21.02
C PHE A 450 3.31 -33.66 20.45
N SER A 451 3.39 -34.03 19.18
CA SER A 451 2.44 -34.93 18.52
C SER A 451 3.19 -36.04 17.78
N GLY A 452 2.90 -37.29 18.13
CA GLY A 452 3.59 -38.44 17.55
C GLY A 452 3.42 -39.73 18.34
N HIS A 453 4.18 -40.74 17.95
CA HIS A 453 4.18 -42.02 18.64
C HIS A 453 4.77 -41.91 20.06
N ALA A 454 4.11 -42.54 21.02
CA ALA A 454 4.53 -42.57 22.40
C ALA A 454 3.99 -43.82 23.12
N ASN A 455 4.57 -44.10 24.28
CA ASN A 455 4.02 -45.02 25.27
C ASN A 455 4.26 -44.47 26.68
N ARG A 456 3.89 -45.23 27.71
CA ARG A 456 4.05 -44.84 29.13
C ARG A 456 5.45 -44.43 29.58
N LYS A 457 6.51 -44.71 28.82
CA LYS A 457 7.91 -44.42 29.17
C LYS A 457 8.61 -43.49 28.20
N VAL A 458 8.27 -43.53 26.91
CA VAL A 458 9.05 -42.90 25.86
C VAL A 458 8.19 -42.13 24.86
N LEU A 459 8.76 -41.06 24.32
CA LEU A 459 8.31 -40.40 23.10
C LEU A 459 9.21 -40.86 21.95
N VAL A 460 8.67 -40.98 20.74
CA VAL A 460 9.42 -41.45 19.57
C VAL A 460 9.80 -40.26 18.69
N PHE A 461 11.10 -40.07 18.48
CA PHE A 461 11.70 -39.04 17.60
C PHE A 461 12.36 -39.67 16.38
N ALA A 462 12.71 -38.85 15.38
CA ALA A 462 13.52 -39.28 14.25
C ALA A 462 15.02 -39.21 14.57
N ASP A 463 15.83 -40.07 13.93
CA ASP A 463 17.27 -39.84 13.74
C ASP A 463 17.55 -39.12 12.40
N SER A 464 18.84 -38.90 12.09
CA SER A 464 19.26 -38.27 10.82
C SER A 464 18.88 -39.07 9.56
N ALA A 465 18.51 -40.34 9.71
CA ALA A 465 18.06 -41.23 8.63
C ALA A 465 16.55 -41.51 8.72
N ASN A 466 15.79 -40.75 9.53
CA ASN A 466 14.36 -40.89 9.76
C ASN A 466 13.93 -42.23 10.40
N ASN A 467 14.83 -42.93 11.09
CA ASN A 467 14.48 -44.11 11.89
C ASN A 467 13.91 -43.71 13.25
N ALA A 468 13.07 -44.57 13.82
CA ALA A 468 12.49 -44.37 15.14
C ALA A 468 13.54 -44.45 16.26
N VAL A 469 13.59 -43.39 17.09
CA VAL A 469 14.40 -43.31 18.30
C VAL A 469 13.48 -43.12 19.50
N GLU A 470 13.50 -44.09 20.43
CA GLU A 470 12.76 -43.99 21.69
C GLU A 470 13.51 -43.11 22.69
N VAL A 471 12.85 -42.05 23.16
CA VAL A 471 13.41 -41.08 24.10
C VAL A 471 12.60 -41.10 25.39
N PRO A 472 13.23 -41.34 26.57
CA PRO A 472 12.51 -41.34 27.84
C PRO A 472 11.79 -40.02 28.11
N ILE A 473 10.53 -40.08 28.52
CA ILE A 473 9.74 -38.89 28.91
C ILE A 473 10.45 -38.12 30.04
N SER A 474 11.14 -38.83 30.94
CA SER A 474 11.95 -38.21 32.00
C SER A 474 13.09 -37.34 31.46
N ALA A 475 13.74 -37.75 30.36
CA ALA A 475 14.81 -36.97 29.74
C ALA A 475 14.26 -35.70 29.06
N ILE A 476 13.08 -35.80 28.44
CA ILE A 476 12.37 -34.63 27.91
C ILE A 476 11.95 -33.70 29.05
N ALA A 477 11.49 -34.24 30.17
CA ALA A 477 11.13 -33.44 31.33
C ALA A 477 12.33 -32.67 31.92
N GLU A 478 13.49 -33.32 32.02
CA GLU A 478 14.74 -32.67 32.44
C GLU A 478 15.21 -31.59 31.46
N LEU A 479 14.97 -31.78 30.15
CA LEU A 479 15.25 -30.76 29.15
C LEU A 479 14.33 -29.56 29.34
N ILE A 480 13.01 -29.76 29.37
CA ILE A 480 12.02 -28.69 29.52
C ILE A 480 12.23 -27.88 30.80
N LYS A 481 12.59 -28.52 31.92
CA LYS A 481 12.89 -27.84 33.19
C LYS A 481 14.03 -26.81 33.11
N ARG A 482 14.90 -26.88 32.11
CA ARG A 482 15.96 -25.88 31.88
C ARG A 482 15.44 -24.61 31.20
N HIS A 483 14.19 -24.61 30.73
CA HIS A 483 13.55 -23.52 29.99
C HIS A 483 12.30 -23.04 30.74
N PRO A 484 12.45 -22.19 31.80
CA PRO A 484 11.35 -21.80 32.68
C PRO A 484 10.27 -20.92 32.01
N SER A 485 10.49 -20.48 30.77
CA SER A 485 9.45 -19.81 29.99
C SER A 485 8.33 -20.75 29.57
N ILE A 486 8.59 -22.06 29.48
CA ILE A 486 7.60 -23.05 29.05
C ILE A 486 6.65 -23.31 30.21
N ARG A 487 5.45 -22.73 30.13
CA ARG A 487 4.39 -22.85 31.15
C ARG A 487 3.51 -24.06 30.89
N CYS A 488 3.36 -24.48 29.64
CA CYS A 488 2.50 -25.60 29.26
C CYS A 488 3.21 -26.60 28.34
N VAL A 489 3.09 -27.88 28.65
CA VAL A 489 3.54 -28.99 27.80
C VAL A 489 2.36 -29.87 27.44
N ILE A 490 2.19 -30.17 26.16
CA ILE A 490 1.19 -31.10 25.65
C ILE A 490 1.92 -32.30 25.06
N LEU A 491 1.70 -33.48 25.63
CA LEU A 491 2.23 -34.76 25.15
C LEU A 491 1.11 -35.54 24.45
N ASN A 492 0.80 -35.14 23.22
CA ASN A 492 -0.26 -35.72 22.41
C ASN A 492 0.21 -37.04 21.76
N GLY A 493 0.21 -38.10 22.55
CA GLY A 493 0.60 -39.44 22.15
C GLY A 493 0.01 -40.49 23.09
N CYS A 494 0.05 -41.76 22.71
CA CYS A 494 -0.58 -42.82 23.50
C CYS A 494 0.08 -43.01 24.88
N GLU A 495 -0.72 -43.08 25.94
CA GLU A 495 -0.29 -43.41 27.32
C GLU A 495 0.79 -42.48 27.92
N THR A 496 0.98 -41.26 27.40
CA THR A 496 2.06 -40.33 27.80
C THR A 496 2.05 -39.90 29.26
N VAL A 497 0.89 -39.91 29.93
CA VAL A 497 0.77 -39.54 31.37
C VAL A 497 0.32 -40.70 32.25
N LYS A 498 0.26 -41.92 31.69
CA LYS A 498 -0.16 -43.11 32.41
C LYS A 498 0.84 -43.46 33.53
N GLY A 499 0.42 -43.26 34.78
CA GLY A 499 1.27 -43.46 35.97
C GLY A 499 2.23 -42.31 36.26
N MET A 500 2.04 -41.15 35.63
CA MET A 500 2.77 -39.92 35.94
C MET A 500 2.11 -39.20 37.11
N ASN A 501 2.89 -38.85 38.14
CA ASN A 501 2.41 -38.22 39.37
C ASN A 501 2.88 -36.77 39.56
N ALA A 502 3.71 -36.27 38.64
CA ALA A 502 4.25 -34.91 38.69
C ALA A 502 4.23 -34.30 37.29
N SER A 503 3.94 -33.01 37.20
CA SER A 503 3.97 -32.27 35.95
C SER A 503 5.41 -31.99 35.48
N ILE A 504 5.55 -31.75 34.17
CA ILE A 504 6.81 -31.39 33.52
C ILE A 504 7.03 -29.86 33.57
N ALA A 505 5.94 -29.11 33.43
CA ALA A 505 5.83 -27.65 33.55
C ALA A 505 4.62 -27.31 34.44
N ASP A 506 4.29 -26.03 34.64
CA ASP A 506 3.11 -25.63 35.42
C ASP A 506 1.84 -26.36 34.99
N TRP A 507 1.70 -26.60 33.68
CA TRP A 507 0.65 -27.40 33.09
C TRP A 507 1.26 -28.49 32.22
N THR A 508 0.87 -29.74 32.44
CA THR A 508 1.25 -30.87 31.58
C THR A 508 0.00 -31.63 31.18
N ILE A 509 -0.31 -31.61 29.90
CA ILE A 509 -1.47 -32.28 29.31
C ILE A 509 -0.98 -33.53 28.57
N GLY A 510 -1.64 -34.67 28.75
CA GLY A 510 -1.33 -35.87 27.98
C GLY A 510 -2.40 -36.95 28.12
N MET A 511 -2.10 -38.15 27.59
CA MET A 511 -3.08 -39.23 27.47
C MET A 511 -2.80 -40.37 28.45
N ASP A 512 -3.80 -40.77 29.23
CA ASP A 512 -3.73 -41.90 30.18
C ASP A 512 -3.96 -43.26 29.49
N LYS A 513 -4.63 -43.24 28.34
CA LYS A 513 -4.92 -44.41 27.49
C LYS A 513 -4.49 -44.12 26.05
N LYS A 514 -4.76 -45.07 25.15
CA LYS A 514 -4.63 -44.85 23.71
C LYS A 514 -5.66 -43.81 23.24
N ILE A 515 -5.21 -42.85 22.46
CA ILE A 515 -6.05 -41.84 21.80
C ILE A 515 -6.17 -42.18 20.32
N SER A 516 -7.34 -41.95 19.72
CA SER A 516 -7.50 -42.04 18.27
C SER A 516 -7.10 -40.73 17.59
N GLU A 517 -6.59 -40.81 16.37
CA GLU A 517 -6.17 -39.62 15.61
C GLU A 517 -7.29 -38.56 15.46
N PRO A 518 -8.56 -38.92 15.17
CA PRO A 518 -9.64 -37.93 15.13
C PRO A 518 -9.91 -37.25 16.48
N ALA A 519 -9.75 -37.98 17.60
CA ALA A 519 -9.96 -37.43 18.92
C ALA A 519 -8.82 -36.48 19.32
N ALA A 520 -7.57 -36.82 18.97
CA ALA A 520 -6.41 -35.93 19.13
C ALA A 520 -6.57 -34.63 18.34
N LEU A 521 -7.04 -34.74 17.09
CA LEU A 521 -7.33 -33.59 16.24
C LEU A 521 -8.38 -32.64 16.84
N GLN A 522 -9.48 -33.19 17.36
CA GLN A 522 -10.55 -32.38 17.97
C GLN A 522 -10.10 -31.72 19.28
N PHE A 523 -9.30 -32.42 20.09
CA PHE A 523 -8.69 -31.84 21.29
C PHE A 523 -7.84 -30.63 20.94
N SER A 524 -6.89 -30.80 20.01
CA SER A 524 -5.99 -29.72 19.59
C SER A 524 -6.74 -28.54 19.01
N LYS A 525 -7.80 -28.79 18.21
CA LYS A 525 -8.65 -27.71 17.69
C LYS A 525 -9.29 -26.89 18.80
N GLY A 526 -10.03 -27.53 19.72
CA GLY A 526 -10.70 -26.82 20.82
C GLY A 526 -9.73 -26.12 21.76
N PHE A 527 -8.59 -26.75 22.05
CA PHE A 527 -7.54 -26.14 22.86
C PHE A 527 -7.02 -24.84 22.25
N TYR A 528 -6.65 -24.85 20.97
CA TYR A 528 -6.11 -23.64 20.32
C TYR A 528 -7.19 -22.62 19.95
N ASP A 529 -8.45 -23.01 19.79
CA ASP A 529 -9.58 -22.06 19.70
C ASP A 529 -9.69 -21.24 21.01
N ALA A 530 -9.58 -21.89 22.17
CA ALA A 530 -9.61 -21.21 23.47
C ALA A 530 -8.36 -20.37 23.75
N VAL A 531 -7.15 -20.88 23.42
CA VAL A 531 -5.91 -20.09 23.53
C VAL A 531 -5.98 -18.87 22.60
N GLY A 532 -6.47 -19.04 21.37
CA GLY A 532 -6.72 -17.97 20.41
C GLY A 532 -7.77 -16.95 20.87
N ALA A 533 -8.70 -17.36 21.73
CA ALA A 533 -9.66 -16.48 22.39
C ALA A 533 -9.13 -15.80 23.66
N GLY A 534 -7.85 -16.01 24.01
CA GLY A 534 -7.21 -15.41 25.19
C GLY A 534 -7.64 -16.03 26.52
N LYS A 535 -8.10 -17.28 26.52
CA LYS A 535 -8.51 -18.02 27.73
C LYS A 535 -7.31 -18.59 28.48
N THR A 536 -7.53 -19.00 29.73
CA THR A 536 -6.48 -19.63 30.55
C THR A 536 -6.14 -21.03 30.03
N ILE A 537 -4.99 -21.60 30.43
CA ILE A 537 -4.62 -22.97 30.04
C ILE A 537 -5.63 -24.02 30.54
N GLN A 538 -6.21 -23.80 31.73
CA GLN A 538 -7.25 -24.66 32.27
C GLN A 538 -8.52 -24.61 31.41
N ASP A 539 -9.00 -23.40 31.08
CA ASP A 539 -10.17 -23.24 30.20
C ASP A 539 -9.91 -23.83 28.80
N ALA A 540 -8.68 -23.68 28.28
CA ALA A 540 -8.30 -24.26 27.00
C ALA A 540 -8.28 -25.78 27.03
N PHE A 541 -7.85 -26.38 28.13
CA PHE A 541 -7.98 -27.83 28.33
C PHE A 541 -9.45 -28.26 28.35
N ASP A 542 -10.31 -27.54 29.08
CA ASP A 542 -11.74 -27.83 29.19
C ASP A 542 -12.46 -27.67 27.84
N GLU A 543 -12.07 -26.69 27.02
CA GLU A 543 -12.58 -26.51 25.66
C GLU A 543 -12.11 -27.64 24.73
N GLY A 544 -10.85 -28.07 24.82
CA GLY A 544 -10.36 -29.24 24.07
C GLY A 544 -11.15 -30.52 24.41
N VAL A 545 -11.43 -30.76 25.69
CA VAL A 545 -12.27 -31.88 26.16
C VAL A 545 -13.72 -31.75 25.65
N SER A 546 -14.25 -30.52 25.64
CA SER A 546 -15.60 -30.23 25.12
C SER A 546 -15.70 -30.49 23.62
N ALA A 547 -14.71 -30.05 22.84
CA ALA A 547 -14.63 -30.28 21.40
C ALA A 547 -14.59 -31.79 21.06
N MET A 548 -13.80 -32.58 21.80
CA MET A 548 -13.80 -34.04 21.68
C MET A 548 -15.18 -34.64 21.94
N THR A 549 -15.83 -34.20 23.02
CA THR A 549 -17.13 -34.74 23.46
C THR A 549 -18.24 -34.39 22.46
N LEU A 550 -18.25 -33.17 21.93
CA LEU A 550 -19.17 -32.72 20.88
C LEU A 550 -18.98 -33.52 19.58
N ALA A 551 -17.75 -33.91 19.27
CA ALA A 551 -17.43 -34.80 18.15
C ALA A 551 -17.69 -36.29 18.45
N SER A 552 -18.37 -36.61 19.56
CA SER A 552 -18.70 -37.98 20.00
C SER A 552 -17.47 -38.85 20.31
N HIS A 553 -16.35 -38.24 20.69
CA HIS A 553 -15.20 -38.94 21.25
C HIS A 553 -15.26 -38.96 22.78
N LYS A 554 -14.81 -40.06 23.39
CA LYS A 554 -14.58 -40.09 24.84
C LYS A 554 -13.37 -39.20 25.15
N ALA A 555 -13.41 -38.48 26.27
CA ALA A 555 -12.33 -37.63 26.74
C ALA A 555 -11.80 -38.03 28.14
N ASP A 556 -12.31 -39.12 28.72
CA ASP A 556 -11.95 -39.63 30.07
C ASP A 556 -10.48 -40.04 30.22
N TYR A 557 -9.73 -40.06 29.13
CA TYR A 557 -8.32 -40.42 29.07
C TYR A 557 -7.40 -39.24 28.78
N VAL A 558 -7.91 -38.02 28.55
CA VAL A 558 -7.07 -36.81 28.48
C VAL A 558 -6.94 -36.25 29.90
N ARG A 559 -5.72 -36.02 30.36
CA ARG A 559 -5.46 -35.55 31.72
C ARG A 559 -4.58 -34.31 31.70
N ILE A 560 -4.86 -33.39 32.62
CA ILE A 560 -4.02 -32.26 32.96
C ILE A 560 -3.38 -32.51 34.34
N LEU A 561 -2.08 -32.29 34.43
CA LEU A 561 -1.28 -32.33 35.65
C LEU A 561 -0.76 -30.92 35.93
N THR A 562 -0.85 -30.50 37.19
CA THR A 562 -0.38 -29.20 37.66
C THR A 562 0.76 -29.36 38.66
N SER A 563 1.68 -28.40 38.68
CA SER A 563 2.86 -28.38 39.56
C SER A 563 2.54 -27.94 40.98
#